data_AF-A0A2N5I885-F1
#
_entry.id   AF-A0A2N5I885-F1
#
_cell.length_a   1.000
_cell.length_b   1.000
_cell.length_c   1.000
_cell.angle_alpha   90.00
_cell.angle_beta   90.00
_cell.angle_gamma   90.00
#
_symmetry.space_group_name_H-M   'P 1'
#
loop_
_entity.id
_entity.type
_entity.pdbx_description
1 polymer ?
#
loop_
_entity_poly.entity_id
_entity_poly.type
_entity_poly.pdbx_seq_one_letter_code
_entity_poly.pdbx_strand_id
1 'polypeptide(L)'
;MNSMTMAESLLVMEKEALKFNYALLHDSNIIKMLVPFAKEKISNSGKSEIMEMVNREADKYKYTPAGKIRRELLKELANLYNIPERKYVTKRDVSDQCDRIIEAMYNQMKQTNKKFNSFLGNENQANKLEKIVKFQMYSLIDSISDKKISEQQMREIGDSLEDFLKGLPEAQQKHIAQKLGINNITSSTLQKLITANGTAVVFATIVQVAGFAFYTTLTSVVAGIFGLVGITLPFAVYVTLTSAVAVIANPLFFIPVLLLGGGGLLKWQNGKMKKAIAPVVLMQIMLASDQNQNAEWKELLYE
;
A
#
# COMPACT_ATOMS: atom_id res chain seq x y z
N MET A 1 -14.22 -0.06 15.87
CA MET A 1 -14.23 1.26 15.17
C MET A 1 -13.48 1.21 13.85
N ASN A 2 -12.29 0.60 13.77
CA ASN A 2 -11.43 0.67 12.56
C ASN A 2 -11.78 -0.33 11.43
N SER A 3 -12.43 -1.44 11.75
CA SER A 3 -12.93 -2.40 10.76
C SER A 3 -14.05 -1.81 9.89
N MET A 4 -14.87 -0.93 10.49
CA MET A 4 -15.86 -0.13 9.76
C MET A 4 -15.18 0.84 8.79
N THR A 5 -14.09 1.48 9.23
CA THR A 5 -13.29 2.36 8.36
C THR A 5 -12.76 1.61 7.15
N MET A 6 -12.19 0.41 7.32
CA MET A 6 -11.78 -0.42 6.18
C MET A 6 -12.95 -0.73 5.22
N ALA A 7 -14.10 -1.10 5.77
CA ALA A 7 -15.28 -1.44 4.97
C ALA A 7 -15.82 -0.22 4.18
N GLU A 8 -15.87 0.94 4.81
CA GLU A 8 -16.26 2.21 4.17
C GLU A 8 -15.24 2.61 3.10
N SER A 9 -13.94 2.56 3.41
CA SER A 9 -12.87 2.84 2.46
C SER A 9 -12.93 1.93 1.22
N LEU A 10 -13.25 0.63 1.39
CA LEU A 10 -13.44 -0.29 0.27
C LEU A 10 -14.64 0.10 -0.62
N LEU A 11 -15.74 0.58 -0.01
CA LEU A 11 -16.93 1.03 -0.72
C LEU A 11 -16.68 2.29 -1.54
N VAL A 12 -15.87 3.21 -1.05
CA VAL A 12 -15.56 4.48 -1.74
C VAL A 12 -14.25 4.44 -2.53
N MET A 13 -13.61 3.27 -2.63
CA MET A 13 -12.40 3.09 -3.42
C MET A 13 -12.66 3.36 -4.90
N GLU A 14 -11.77 4.13 -5.54
CA GLU A 14 -11.81 4.42 -6.98
C GLU A 14 -11.86 3.13 -7.82
N LYS A 15 -12.65 3.11 -8.90
CA LYS A 15 -12.92 1.90 -9.69
C LYS A 15 -11.66 1.31 -10.31
N GLU A 16 -10.78 2.16 -10.81
CA GLU A 16 -9.52 1.81 -11.44
C GLU A 16 -8.57 1.18 -10.42
N ALA A 17 -8.43 1.80 -9.25
CA ALA A 17 -7.64 1.28 -8.14
C ALA A 17 -8.21 -0.05 -7.61
N LEU A 18 -9.54 -0.17 -7.52
CA LEU A 18 -10.24 -1.39 -7.09
C LEU A 18 -9.95 -2.56 -8.04
N LYS A 19 -10.10 -2.35 -9.35
CA LYS A 19 -9.81 -3.37 -10.38
C LYS A 19 -8.34 -3.79 -10.35
N PHE A 20 -7.43 -2.82 -10.22
CA PHE A 20 -6.01 -3.08 -10.15
C PHE A 20 -5.64 -3.91 -8.91
N ASN A 21 -6.13 -3.52 -7.73
CA ASN A 21 -5.87 -4.24 -6.49
C ASN A 21 -6.47 -5.65 -6.50
N TYR A 22 -7.66 -5.81 -7.09
CA TYR A 22 -8.25 -7.13 -7.30
C TYR A 22 -7.41 -7.99 -8.23
N ALA A 23 -7.03 -7.50 -9.42
CA ALA A 23 -6.17 -8.24 -10.35
C ALA A 23 -4.81 -8.59 -9.72
N LEU A 24 -4.20 -7.65 -9.00
CA LEU A 24 -2.94 -7.87 -8.30
C LEU A 24 -3.04 -9.01 -7.28
N LEU A 25 -4.14 -9.12 -6.54
CA LEU A 25 -4.30 -10.17 -5.54
C LEU A 25 -4.80 -11.49 -6.13
N HIS A 26 -5.79 -11.42 -7.01
CA HIS A 26 -6.50 -12.57 -7.57
C HIS A 26 -5.71 -13.26 -8.68
N ASP A 27 -5.33 -12.49 -9.71
CA ASP A 27 -4.75 -13.03 -10.95
C ASP A 27 -3.27 -13.29 -10.88
N SER A 28 -2.57 -12.66 -9.94
CA SER A 28 -1.14 -12.83 -9.73
C SER A 28 -0.78 -14.19 -9.16
N ASN A 29 0.23 -14.81 -9.77
CA ASN A 29 0.92 -15.97 -9.24
C ASN A 29 2.39 -15.92 -9.67
N ILE A 30 3.22 -16.73 -9.02
CA ILE A 30 4.66 -16.79 -9.21
C ILE A 30 5.03 -17.00 -10.69
N ILE A 31 4.31 -17.87 -11.40
CA ILE A 31 4.61 -18.15 -12.81
C ILE A 31 4.36 -16.91 -13.67
N LYS A 32 3.20 -16.25 -13.49
CA LYS A 32 2.86 -15.02 -14.20
C LYS A 32 3.80 -13.85 -13.85
N MET A 33 4.34 -13.81 -12.63
CA MET A 33 5.24 -12.75 -12.16
C MET A 33 6.70 -12.96 -12.54
N LEU A 34 7.12 -14.21 -12.75
CA LEU A 34 8.51 -14.54 -13.02
C LEU A 34 9.03 -13.94 -14.33
N VAL A 35 8.22 -13.99 -15.40
CA VAL A 35 8.62 -13.45 -16.71
C VAL A 35 8.73 -11.92 -16.69
N PRO A 36 7.73 -11.15 -16.23
CA PRO A 36 7.85 -9.71 -16.08
C PRO A 36 9.01 -9.30 -15.17
N PHE A 37 9.21 -9.99 -14.05
CA PHE A 37 10.33 -9.72 -13.14
C PHE A 37 11.70 -9.91 -13.81
N ALA A 38 11.88 -11.02 -14.53
CA ALA A 38 13.12 -11.28 -15.26
C ALA A 38 13.37 -10.22 -16.34
N LYS A 39 12.33 -9.83 -17.08
CA LYS A 39 12.42 -8.74 -18.07
C LYS A 39 12.79 -7.41 -17.43
N GLU A 40 12.17 -7.03 -16.32
CA GLU A 40 12.45 -5.77 -15.62
C GLU A 40 13.89 -5.71 -15.09
N LYS A 41 14.48 -6.84 -14.73
CA LYS A 41 15.91 -6.93 -14.33
C LYS A 41 16.89 -6.81 -15.50
N ILE A 42 16.47 -7.19 -16.71
CA ILE A 42 17.31 -7.22 -17.92
C ILE A 42 17.13 -5.93 -18.75
N SER A 43 15.93 -5.35 -18.74
CA SER A 43 15.60 -4.16 -19.53
C SER A 43 16.04 -2.89 -18.80
N ASN A 44 16.80 -2.04 -19.49
CA ASN A 44 17.05 -0.66 -19.07
C ASN A 44 15.93 0.31 -19.49
N SER A 45 14.83 -0.19 -20.06
CA SER A 45 13.63 0.62 -20.28
C SER A 45 13.03 0.93 -18.92
N GLY A 46 12.95 2.21 -18.53
CA GLY A 46 12.32 2.64 -17.27
C GLY A 46 10.82 2.32 -17.13
N LYS A 47 10.30 1.36 -17.91
CA LYS A 47 8.94 0.83 -17.86
C LYS A 47 8.90 -0.38 -16.92
N SER A 48 7.89 -0.45 -16.06
CA SER A 48 7.70 -1.59 -15.17
C SER A 48 6.89 -2.69 -15.87
N GLU A 49 7.54 -3.80 -16.19
CA GLU A 49 6.92 -4.97 -16.84
C GLU A 49 5.85 -5.62 -15.94
N ILE A 50 6.07 -5.63 -14.62
CA ILE A 50 5.07 -6.14 -13.67
C ILE A 50 3.80 -5.28 -13.73
N MET A 51 3.95 -3.97 -13.90
CA MET A 51 2.82 -3.05 -14.02
C MET A 51 1.97 -3.32 -15.25
N GLU A 52 2.61 -3.47 -16.41
CA GLU A 52 1.92 -3.76 -17.65
C GLU A 52 1.17 -5.10 -17.57
N MET A 53 1.75 -6.09 -16.87
CA MET A 53 1.08 -7.36 -16.61
C MET A 53 -0.16 -7.19 -15.74
N VAL A 54 -0.07 -6.49 -14.60
CA VAL A 54 -1.22 -6.30 -13.70
C VAL A 54 -2.31 -5.44 -14.35
N ASN A 55 -1.94 -4.38 -15.09
CA ASN A 55 -2.91 -3.56 -15.83
C ASN A 55 -3.69 -4.37 -16.86
N ARG A 56 -2.99 -5.25 -17.60
CA ARG A 56 -3.62 -6.15 -18.57
C ARG A 56 -4.58 -7.13 -17.91
N GLU A 57 -4.25 -7.63 -16.71
CA GLU A 57 -5.18 -8.48 -15.95
C GLU A 57 -6.36 -7.65 -15.40
N ALA A 58 -6.12 -6.41 -14.96
CA ALA A 58 -7.17 -5.50 -14.48
C ALA A 58 -8.18 -5.12 -15.57
N ASP A 59 -7.72 -4.99 -16.83
CA ASP A 59 -8.57 -4.70 -17.99
C ASP A 59 -9.64 -5.78 -18.23
N LYS A 60 -9.43 -7.02 -17.79
CA LYS A 60 -10.44 -8.09 -17.84
C LYS A 60 -11.70 -7.73 -17.06
N TYR A 61 -11.57 -6.87 -16.05
CA TYR A 61 -12.67 -6.44 -15.19
C TYR A 61 -13.26 -5.08 -15.60
N LYS A 62 -12.89 -4.54 -16.77
CA LYS A 62 -13.35 -3.22 -17.24
C LYS A 62 -14.87 -3.04 -17.14
N TYR A 63 -15.62 -4.07 -17.53
CA TYR A 63 -17.09 -4.08 -17.54
C TYR A 63 -17.72 -4.79 -16.32
N THR A 64 -16.92 -5.21 -15.34
CA THR A 64 -17.45 -5.86 -14.14
C THR A 64 -18.01 -4.80 -13.17
N PRO A 65 -19.22 -4.98 -12.62
CA PRO A 65 -19.77 -4.06 -11.62
C PRO A 65 -18.85 -3.92 -10.40
N ALA A 66 -18.63 -2.68 -9.94
CA ALA A 66 -17.71 -2.40 -8.84
C ALA A 66 -18.09 -3.13 -7.54
N GLY A 67 -19.38 -3.19 -7.20
CA GLY A 67 -19.88 -3.98 -6.07
C GLY A 67 -19.45 -5.45 -6.11
N LYS A 68 -19.47 -6.09 -7.29
CA LYS A 68 -18.99 -7.47 -7.44
C LYS A 68 -17.48 -7.57 -7.17
N ILE A 69 -16.68 -6.65 -7.71
CA ILE A 69 -15.22 -6.64 -7.47
C ILE A 69 -14.92 -6.42 -5.99
N ARG A 70 -15.65 -5.54 -5.29
CA ARG A 70 -15.49 -5.33 -3.84
C ARG A 70 -15.75 -6.60 -3.03
N ARG A 71 -16.82 -7.34 -3.37
CA ARG A 71 -17.14 -8.63 -2.72
C ARG A 71 -16.04 -9.67 -2.98
N GLU A 72 -15.63 -9.82 -4.23
CA GLU A 72 -14.59 -10.78 -4.61
C GLU A 72 -13.23 -10.41 -4.00
N LEU A 73 -12.88 -9.13 -3.88
CA LEU A 73 -11.67 -8.69 -3.20
C LEU A 73 -11.70 -9.04 -1.71
N LEU A 74 -12.83 -8.78 -1.04
CA LEU A 74 -12.99 -9.14 0.37
C LEU A 74 -12.94 -10.67 0.58
N LYS A 75 -13.53 -11.42 -0.35
CA LYS A 75 -13.49 -12.89 -0.38
C LYS A 75 -12.07 -13.42 -0.60
N GLU A 76 -11.32 -12.87 -1.55
CA GLU A 76 -9.93 -13.26 -1.82
C GLU A 76 -9.05 -13.01 -0.59
N LEU A 77 -9.19 -11.85 0.06
CA LEU A 77 -8.50 -11.54 1.32
C LEU A 77 -8.88 -12.54 2.42
N ALA A 78 -10.16 -12.86 2.60
CA ALA A 78 -10.61 -13.83 3.59
C ALA A 78 -10.04 -15.24 3.31
N ASN A 79 -10.13 -15.71 2.07
CA ASN A 79 -9.65 -17.02 1.64
C ASN A 79 -8.14 -17.16 1.86
N LEU A 80 -7.37 -16.11 1.63
CA LEU A 80 -5.92 -16.09 1.86
C LEU A 80 -5.54 -16.44 3.30
N TYR A 81 -6.40 -16.09 4.25
CA TYR A 81 -6.23 -16.35 5.68
C TYR A 81 -7.09 -17.50 6.19
N ASN A 82 -7.71 -18.28 5.30
CA ASN A 82 -8.65 -19.37 5.63
C ASN A 82 -9.80 -18.91 6.54
N ILE A 83 -10.30 -17.69 6.33
CA ILE A 83 -11.40 -17.11 7.08
C ILE A 83 -12.71 -17.53 6.38
N PRO A 84 -13.62 -18.26 7.07
CA PRO A 84 -14.90 -18.65 6.50
C PRO A 84 -15.68 -17.48 5.89
N GLU A 85 -16.21 -17.73 4.69
CA GLU A 85 -17.12 -16.83 3.98
C GLU A 85 -18.41 -16.64 4.78
N ARG A 86 -18.91 -15.40 4.81
CA ARG A 86 -20.17 -15.04 5.45
C ARG A 86 -21.03 -14.34 4.41
N LYS A 87 -22.35 -14.53 4.51
CA LYS A 87 -23.29 -13.67 3.80
C LYS A 87 -23.28 -12.30 4.45
N TYR A 88 -23.23 -11.25 3.64
CA TYR A 88 -23.24 -9.88 4.11
C TYR A 88 -24.68 -9.38 4.09
N VAL A 89 -25.41 -9.52 5.20
CA VAL A 89 -26.81 -9.06 5.29
C VAL A 89 -26.87 -7.64 5.86
N THR A 90 -25.92 -7.31 6.74
CA THR A 90 -25.84 -6.04 7.45
C THR A 90 -24.46 -5.41 7.29
N LYS A 91 -24.38 -4.09 7.51
CA LYS A 91 -23.08 -3.38 7.58
C LYS A 91 -22.14 -3.99 8.61
N ARG A 92 -22.71 -4.51 9.72
CA ARG A 92 -21.95 -5.19 10.77
C ARG A 92 -21.31 -6.47 10.26
N ASP A 93 -21.99 -7.26 9.42
CA ASP A 93 -21.41 -8.49 8.86
C ASP A 93 -20.16 -8.21 8.03
N VAL A 94 -20.18 -7.14 7.23
CA VAL A 94 -19.02 -6.70 6.44
C VAL A 94 -17.91 -6.20 7.37
N SER A 95 -18.23 -5.34 8.34
CA SER A 95 -17.26 -4.84 9.32
C SER A 95 -16.61 -5.98 10.10
N ASP A 96 -17.38 -6.96 10.56
CA ASP A 96 -16.87 -8.12 11.30
C ASP A 96 -15.96 -8.98 10.42
N GLN A 97 -16.27 -9.10 9.12
CA GLN A 97 -15.39 -9.77 8.17
C GLN A 97 -14.07 -9.02 7.98
N CYS A 98 -14.12 -7.69 7.84
CA CYS A 98 -12.93 -6.84 7.79
C CYS A 98 -12.07 -7.00 9.07
N ASP A 99 -12.68 -7.02 10.26
CA ASP A 99 -11.98 -7.18 11.52
C ASP A 99 -11.19 -8.51 11.58
N ARG A 100 -11.83 -9.61 11.17
CA ARG A 100 -11.20 -10.94 11.09
C ARG A 100 -10.00 -10.94 10.12
N ILE A 101 -10.13 -10.27 8.97
CA ILE A 101 -9.05 -10.14 7.98
C ILE A 101 -7.89 -9.32 8.57
N ILE A 102 -8.18 -8.17 9.17
CA ILE A 102 -7.16 -7.31 9.81
C ILE A 102 -6.43 -8.08 10.91
N GLU A 103 -7.16 -8.82 11.74
CA GLU A 103 -6.59 -9.64 12.82
C GLU A 103 -5.64 -10.71 12.26
N ALA A 104 -6.09 -11.49 11.28
CA ALA A 104 -5.30 -12.55 10.69
C ALA A 104 -4.06 -12.01 9.96
N MET A 105 -4.21 -10.90 9.23
CA MET A 105 -3.11 -10.21 8.55
C MET A 105 -2.08 -9.68 9.55
N TYR A 106 -2.53 -9.01 10.62
CA TYR A 106 -1.66 -8.50 11.68
C TYR A 106 -0.84 -9.62 12.31
N ASN A 107 -1.49 -10.72 12.70
CA ASN A 107 -0.82 -11.85 13.33
C ASN A 107 0.16 -12.54 12.38
N GLN A 108 -0.20 -12.71 11.11
CA GLN A 108 0.70 -13.24 10.09
C GLN A 108 1.91 -12.34 9.86
N MET A 109 1.72 -11.02 9.74
CA MET A 109 2.82 -10.08 9.61
C MET A 109 3.74 -10.11 10.83
N LYS A 110 3.18 -10.13 12.05
CA LYS A 110 3.97 -10.21 13.29
C LYS A 110 4.84 -11.47 13.35
N GLN A 111 4.32 -12.60 12.90
CA GLN A 111 5.05 -13.88 12.90
C GLN A 111 6.11 -13.97 11.80
N THR A 112 5.83 -13.43 10.62
CA THR A 112 6.64 -13.70 9.41
C THR A 112 7.52 -12.53 8.98
N ASN A 113 7.22 -11.30 9.38
CA ASN A 113 7.94 -10.11 8.95
C ASN A 113 8.75 -9.52 10.12
N LYS A 114 10.06 -9.77 10.10
CA LYS A 114 11.00 -9.27 11.13
C LYS A 114 11.00 -7.74 11.21
N LYS A 115 10.99 -7.03 10.06
CA LYS A 115 10.95 -5.56 10.03
C LYS A 115 9.66 -5.04 10.70
N PHE A 116 8.52 -5.67 10.45
CA PHE A 116 7.26 -5.32 11.10
C PHE A 116 7.30 -5.57 12.60
N ASN A 117 7.81 -6.73 13.04
CA ASN A 117 7.91 -7.03 14.46
C ASN A 117 8.83 -6.04 15.20
N SER A 118 9.95 -5.64 14.59
CA SER A 118 10.82 -4.58 15.14
C SER A 118 10.13 -3.22 15.16
N PHE A 119 9.36 -2.88 14.11
CA PHE A 119 8.59 -1.64 14.03
C PHE A 119 7.56 -1.54 15.18
N LEU A 120 6.90 -2.64 15.54
CA LEU A 120 5.93 -2.68 16.63
C LEU A 120 6.51 -2.33 18.01
N GLY A 121 7.80 -2.62 18.26
CA GLY A 121 8.45 -2.35 19.55
C GLY A 121 8.53 -0.86 19.91
N ASN A 122 8.37 0.01 18.92
CA ASN A 122 8.47 1.47 19.06
C ASN A 122 7.09 2.17 19.06
N GLU A 123 5.97 1.45 18.93
CA GLU A 123 4.65 2.04 18.68
C GLU A 123 3.54 1.50 19.61
N ASN A 124 3.28 2.24 20.70
CA ASN A 124 2.38 1.79 21.78
C ASN A 124 0.91 2.23 21.65
N GLN A 125 0.55 3.16 20.75
CA GLN A 125 -0.79 3.78 20.76
C GLN A 125 -1.65 3.55 19.50
N ALA A 126 -1.14 2.85 18.48
CA ALA A 126 -1.89 2.59 17.25
C ALA A 126 -2.64 1.24 17.30
N ASN A 127 -3.82 1.19 16.68
CA ASN A 127 -4.58 -0.05 16.51
C ASN A 127 -3.97 -0.95 15.40
N LYS A 128 -4.48 -2.18 15.23
CA LYS A 128 -3.89 -3.17 14.29
C LYS A 128 -3.94 -2.71 12.82
N LEU A 129 -5.06 -2.12 12.38
CA LEU A 129 -5.19 -1.59 11.03
C LEU A 129 -4.17 -0.47 10.80
N GLU A 130 -4.13 0.51 11.71
CA GLU A 130 -3.17 1.60 11.64
C GLU A 130 -1.75 1.04 11.59
N LYS A 131 -1.35 0.17 12.52
CA LYS A 131 0.00 -0.43 12.54
C LYS A 131 0.40 -1.06 11.21
N ILE A 132 -0.51 -1.79 10.56
CA ILE A 132 -0.25 -2.36 9.22
C ILE A 132 -0.03 -1.24 8.20
N VAL A 133 -0.97 -0.30 8.10
CA VAL A 133 -0.89 0.83 7.15
C VAL A 133 0.39 1.63 7.35
N LYS A 134 0.68 2.05 8.59
CA LYS A 134 1.88 2.81 8.95
C LYS A 134 3.16 2.08 8.54
N PHE A 135 3.24 0.79 8.82
CA PHE A 135 4.40 -0.01 8.46
C PHE A 135 4.57 -0.15 6.95
N GLN A 136 3.49 -0.36 6.20
CA GLN A 136 3.56 -0.46 4.74
C GLN A 136 4.03 0.85 4.12
N MET A 137 3.57 1.97 4.67
CA MET A 137 3.99 3.31 4.23
C MET A 137 5.44 3.58 4.58
N TYR A 138 5.87 3.23 5.80
CA TYR A 138 7.29 3.24 6.16
C TYR A 138 8.13 2.42 5.18
N SER A 139 7.70 1.19 4.88
CA SER A 139 8.41 0.27 3.97
C SER A 139 8.48 0.80 2.54
N LEU A 140 7.42 1.48 2.09
CA LEU A 140 7.39 2.19 0.83
C LEU A 140 8.45 3.28 0.78
N ILE A 141 8.44 4.20 1.76
CA ILE A 141 9.39 5.32 1.83
C ILE A 141 10.83 4.80 1.94
N ASP A 142 11.06 3.75 2.73
CA ASP A 142 12.34 3.04 2.86
C ASP A 142 12.81 2.53 1.49
N SER A 143 11.93 1.84 0.74
CA SER A 143 12.25 1.31 -0.60
C SER A 143 12.53 2.39 -1.65
N ILE A 144 11.98 3.59 -1.48
CA ILE A 144 12.24 4.74 -2.33
C ILE A 144 13.62 5.35 -1.99
N SER A 145 13.98 5.35 -0.71
CA SER A 145 15.25 5.90 -0.20
C SER A 145 16.47 5.06 -0.59
N ASP A 146 16.29 3.75 -0.76
CA ASP A 146 17.34 2.82 -1.23
C ASP A 146 17.66 2.98 -2.73
N LYS A 147 16.78 3.60 -3.51
CA LYS A 147 17.07 4.00 -4.90
C LYS A 147 17.77 5.35 -4.87
N LYS A 148 18.80 5.57 -5.70
CA LYS A 148 19.44 6.89 -5.83
C LYS A 148 18.40 7.93 -6.28
N ILE A 149 17.83 8.66 -5.31
CA ILE A 149 16.92 9.78 -5.55
C ILE A 149 17.72 10.84 -6.31
N SER A 150 17.25 11.25 -7.48
CA SER A 150 17.89 12.33 -8.24
C SER A 150 17.72 13.66 -7.50
N GLU A 151 18.57 14.65 -7.79
CA GLU A 151 18.40 15.99 -7.20
C GLU A 151 17.03 16.61 -7.53
N GLN A 152 16.46 16.29 -8.69
CA GLN A 152 15.13 16.75 -9.07
C GLN A 152 14.04 16.11 -8.20
N GLN A 153 14.11 14.78 -8.02
CA GLN A 153 13.18 14.05 -7.17
C GLN A 153 13.28 14.51 -5.71
N MET A 154 14.49 14.80 -5.22
CA MET A 154 14.70 15.32 -3.87
C MET A 154 14.04 16.70 -3.69
N ARG A 155 14.07 17.56 -4.71
CA ARG A 155 13.39 18.87 -4.69
C ARG A 155 11.88 18.70 -4.66
N GLU A 156 11.32 17.85 -5.51
CA GLU A 156 9.87 17.57 -5.55
C GLU A 156 9.34 16.99 -4.23
N ILE A 157 10.13 16.13 -3.56
CA ILE A 157 9.84 15.66 -2.20
C ILE A 157 9.77 16.85 -1.24
N GLY A 158 10.80 17.70 -1.25
CA GLY A 158 10.87 18.87 -0.37
C GLY A 158 9.71 19.82 -0.57
N ASP A 159 9.37 20.13 -1.82
CA ASP A 159 8.30 21.08 -2.18
C ASP A 159 6.93 20.53 -1.77
N SER A 160 6.65 19.27 -2.08
CA SER A 160 5.37 18.65 -1.75
C SER A 160 5.17 18.51 -0.24
N LEU A 161 6.25 18.21 0.52
CA LEU A 161 6.19 18.18 1.98
C LEU A 161 6.00 19.59 2.56
N GLU A 162 6.66 20.61 2.00
CA GLU A 162 6.46 22.00 2.42
C GLU A 162 5.00 22.43 2.23
N ASP A 163 4.43 22.17 1.06
CA ASP A 163 3.03 22.49 0.76
C ASP A 163 2.06 21.79 1.71
N PHE A 164 2.26 20.48 1.93
CA PHE A 164 1.46 19.73 2.89
C PHE A 164 1.54 20.34 4.30
N LEU A 165 2.76 20.57 4.78
CA LEU A 165 2.98 21.03 6.14
C LEU A 165 2.42 22.44 6.34
N LYS A 166 2.54 23.33 5.35
CA LYS A 166 1.93 24.67 5.39
C LYS A 166 0.40 24.62 5.40
N GLY A 167 -0.20 23.56 4.86
CA GLY A 167 -1.65 23.33 4.92
C GLY A 167 -2.17 22.88 6.29
N LEU A 168 -1.29 22.51 7.24
CA LEU A 168 -1.70 22.07 8.58
C LEU A 168 -2.03 23.25 9.51
N PRO A 169 -2.79 23.02 10.59
CA PRO A 169 -2.94 24.02 11.66
C PRO A 169 -1.59 24.45 12.24
N GLU A 170 -1.41 25.74 12.55
CA GLU A 170 -0.12 26.28 13.03
C GLU A 170 0.46 25.52 14.24
N ALA A 171 -0.39 25.05 15.14
CA ALA A 171 0.04 24.25 16.29
C ALA A 171 0.72 22.93 15.87
N GLN A 172 0.20 22.28 14.83
CA GLN A 172 0.80 21.06 14.26
C GLN A 172 2.09 21.39 13.52
N GLN A 173 2.12 22.48 12.75
CA GLN A 173 3.34 22.95 12.07
C GLN A 173 4.49 23.16 13.06
N LYS A 174 4.23 23.93 14.15
CA LYS A 174 5.23 24.19 15.20
C LYS A 174 5.70 22.91 15.87
N HIS A 175 4.79 21.98 16.18
CA HIS A 175 5.14 20.71 16.81
C HIS A 175 5.98 19.81 15.88
N ILE A 176 5.68 19.79 14.57
CA ILE A 176 6.48 19.08 13.57
C ILE A 176 7.88 19.71 13.47
N ALA A 177 7.95 21.03 13.33
CA ALA A 177 9.21 21.77 13.24
C ALA A 177 10.10 21.50 14.46
N GLN A 178 9.52 21.53 15.67
CA GLN A 178 10.21 21.21 16.91
C GLN A 178 10.74 19.78 16.94
N LYS A 179 9.92 18.78 16.56
CA LYS A 179 10.37 17.38 16.52
C LYS A 179 11.45 17.12 15.47
N LEU A 180 11.41 17.83 14.35
CA LEU A 180 12.41 17.77 13.30
C LEU A 180 13.67 18.60 13.61
N GLY A 181 13.66 19.40 14.68
CA GLY A 181 14.78 20.26 15.07
C GLY A 181 15.03 21.42 14.10
N ILE A 182 13.97 21.96 13.49
CA ILE A 182 14.06 23.03 12.49
C ILE A 182 13.24 24.26 12.88
N ASN A 183 13.70 25.42 12.44
CA ASN A 183 13.03 26.70 12.74
C ASN A 183 11.94 27.03 11.73
N ASN A 184 12.14 26.69 10.45
CA ASN A 184 11.23 26.97 9.36
C ASN A 184 11.00 25.71 8.53
N ILE A 185 9.74 25.46 8.19
CA ILE A 185 9.37 24.38 7.27
C ILE A 185 9.47 24.91 5.85
N THR A 186 10.63 24.67 5.22
CA THR A 186 10.90 24.96 3.81
C THR A 186 11.44 23.72 3.12
N SER A 187 11.24 23.64 1.80
CA SER A 187 11.72 22.55 0.94
C SER A 187 13.22 22.35 1.12
N SER A 188 14.00 23.43 1.10
CA SER A 188 15.45 23.36 1.32
C SER A 188 15.84 22.80 2.70
N THR A 189 15.05 23.06 3.74
CA THR A 189 15.30 22.55 5.09
C THR A 189 14.90 21.08 5.19
N LEU A 190 13.79 20.69 4.57
CA LEU A 190 13.32 19.30 4.51
C LEU A 190 14.28 18.42 3.70
N GLN A 191 14.79 18.91 2.57
CA GLN A 191 15.82 18.23 1.78
C GLN A 191 17.07 17.95 2.62
N LYS A 192 17.58 18.96 3.35
CA LYS A 192 18.74 18.78 4.25
C LYS A 192 18.48 17.73 5.32
N LEU A 193 17.29 17.71 5.92
CA LEU A 193 16.92 16.70 6.91
C LEU A 193 16.85 15.31 6.30
N ILE A 194 16.30 15.17 5.09
CA ILE A 194 16.23 13.88 4.38
C ILE A 194 17.64 13.38 4.07
N THR A 195 18.54 14.25 3.60
CA THR A 195 19.94 13.89 3.35
C THR A 195 20.67 13.50 4.65
N ALA A 196 20.41 14.18 5.76
CA ALA A 196 21.11 13.95 7.03
C ALA A 196 20.58 12.73 7.80
N ASN A 197 19.25 12.56 7.85
CA ASN A 197 18.58 11.60 8.74
C ASN A 197 17.89 10.46 7.98
N GLY A 198 17.82 10.55 6.65
CA GLY A 198 17.06 9.63 5.80
C GLY A 198 15.57 10.00 5.71
N THR A 199 14.98 9.73 4.54
CA THR A 199 13.57 10.05 4.23
C THR A 199 12.60 9.42 5.23
N ALA A 200 12.86 8.16 5.61
CA ALA A 200 11.98 7.40 6.49
C ALA A 200 11.84 8.03 7.89
N VAL A 201 12.93 8.61 8.43
CA VAL A 201 12.93 9.28 9.74
C VAL A 201 12.14 10.59 9.69
N VAL A 202 12.34 11.39 8.64
CA VAL A 202 11.61 12.66 8.45
C VAL A 202 10.12 12.39 8.32
N PHE A 203 9.72 11.43 7.49
CA PHE A 203 8.32 11.08 7.29
C PHE A 203 7.68 10.51 8.56
N ALA A 204 8.37 9.61 9.28
CA ALA A 204 7.88 9.08 10.54
C ALA A 204 7.61 10.18 11.58
N THR A 205 8.42 11.23 11.58
CA THR A 205 8.24 12.38 12.47
C THR A 205 6.99 13.19 12.10
N ILE A 206 6.78 13.46 10.80
CA ILE A 206 5.61 14.19 10.31
C ILE A 206 4.33 13.41 10.62
N VAL A 207 4.33 12.10 10.32
CA VAL A 207 3.25 11.16 10.65
C VAL A 207 2.83 11.25 12.12
N GLN A 208 3.80 11.30 13.04
CA GLN A 208 3.49 11.25 14.47
C GLN A 208 2.67 12.46 14.94
N VAL A 209 2.73 13.57 14.23
CA VAL A 209 2.01 14.80 14.59
C VAL A 209 0.77 15.00 13.72
N ALA A 210 0.91 14.83 12.40
CA ALA A 210 -0.18 15.03 11.44
C ALA A 210 -1.17 13.86 11.38
N GLY A 211 -0.81 12.70 11.95
CA GLY A 211 -1.69 11.54 12.04
C GLY A 211 -2.08 10.96 10.67
N PHE A 212 -3.29 10.42 10.59
CA PHE A 212 -3.77 9.71 9.39
C PHE A 212 -3.96 10.61 8.17
N ALA A 213 -4.21 11.91 8.36
CA ALA A 213 -4.37 12.87 7.26
C ALA A 213 -3.07 13.03 6.44
N PHE A 214 -1.90 12.91 7.08
CA PHE A 214 -0.65 12.90 6.33
C PHE A 214 -0.57 11.70 5.40
N TYR A 215 -1.10 10.54 5.79
CA TYR A 215 -1.04 9.35 4.97
C TYR A 215 -1.82 9.48 3.66
N THR A 216 -2.98 10.12 3.71
CA THR A 216 -3.77 10.42 2.52
C THR A 216 -3.10 11.47 1.63
N THR A 217 -2.43 12.49 2.19
CA THR A 217 -1.75 13.52 1.36
C THR A 217 -0.34 13.11 0.91
N LEU A 218 0.27 12.16 1.61
CA LEU A 218 1.50 11.50 1.19
C LEU A 218 1.35 10.86 -0.19
N THR A 219 0.12 10.52 -0.54
CA THR A 219 -0.19 10.02 -1.87
C THR A 219 0.15 11.04 -2.96
N SER A 220 -0.21 12.30 -2.79
CA SER A 220 0.14 13.39 -3.70
C SER A 220 1.64 13.71 -3.69
N VAL A 221 2.26 13.72 -2.50
CA VAL A 221 3.70 13.94 -2.33
C VAL A 221 4.49 12.91 -3.12
N VAL A 222 4.17 11.62 -2.94
CA VAL A 222 4.86 10.53 -3.61
C VAL A 222 4.45 10.46 -5.10
N ALA A 223 3.25 10.91 -5.49
CA ALA A 223 2.85 11.03 -6.89
C ALA A 223 3.71 12.03 -7.66
N GLY A 224 4.12 13.14 -7.03
CA GLY A 224 5.07 14.10 -7.62
C GLY A 224 6.40 13.42 -7.96
N ILE A 225 6.97 12.67 -7.01
CA ILE A 225 8.26 11.96 -7.16
C ILE A 225 8.25 10.95 -8.32
N PHE A 226 7.11 10.27 -8.53
CA PHE A 226 6.98 9.17 -9.50
C PHE A 226 6.25 9.55 -10.79
N GLY A 227 5.61 10.72 -10.85
CA GLY A 227 4.97 11.25 -12.06
C GLY A 227 5.96 11.48 -13.21
N LEU A 228 7.26 11.62 -12.89
CA LEU A 228 8.36 11.69 -13.86
C LEU A 228 8.64 10.39 -14.63
N VAL A 229 8.01 9.25 -14.25
CA VAL A 229 8.19 7.98 -14.97
C VAL A 229 7.28 7.88 -16.22
N GLY A 230 6.50 8.92 -16.54
CA GLY A 230 5.79 9.03 -17.82
C GLY A 230 4.57 8.12 -17.95
N ILE A 231 4.03 7.65 -16.82
CA ILE A 231 2.80 6.86 -16.79
C ILE A 231 1.74 7.66 -16.01
N THR A 232 0.57 7.88 -16.61
CA THR A 232 -0.52 8.73 -16.12
C THR A 232 -1.62 7.91 -15.45
N LEU A 233 -1.32 7.21 -14.36
CA LEU A 233 -2.32 6.40 -13.61
C LEU A 233 -2.61 7.03 -12.24
N PRO A 234 -3.76 6.73 -11.61
CA PRO A 234 -4.00 7.13 -10.24
C PRO A 234 -2.87 6.63 -9.33
N PHE A 235 -2.37 7.51 -8.47
CA PHE A 235 -1.24 7.24 -7.57
C PHE A 235 -1.36 5.91 -6.80
N ALA A 236 -2.58 5.55 -6.41
CA ALA A 236 -2.89 4.29 -5.76
C ALA A 236 -2.31 3.10 -6.55
N VAL A 237 -2.43 3.12 -7.88
CA VAL A 237 -1.91 2.07 -8.76
C VAL A 237 -0.38 2.01 -8.73
N TYR A 238 0.32 3.15 -8.78
CA TYR A 238 1.80 3.20 -8.71
C TYR A 238 2.38 2.73 -7.39
N VAL A 239 1.72 3.06 -6.28
CA VAL A 239 2.24 2.73 -4.96
C VAL A 239 1.85 1.33 -4.54
N THR A 240 0.69 0.84 -4.97
CA THR A 240 0.39 -0.58 -4.93
C THR A 240 1.49 -1.35 -5.65
N LEU A 241 1.86 -0.91 -6.85
CA LEU A 241 2.91 -1.52 -7.64
C LEU A 241 4.28 -1.42 -6.99
N THR A 242 4.74 -0.25 -6.54
CA THR A 242 6.10 -0.11 -6.00
C THR A 242 6.29 -0.96 -4.74
N SER A 243 5.25 -1.02 -3.89
CA SER A 243 5.26 -1.91 -2.72
C SER A 243 5.17 -3.38 -3.11
N ALA A 244 4.26 -3.73 -4.03
CA ALA A 244 4.06 -5.11 -4.46
C ALA A 244 5.27 -5.61 -5.22
N VAL A 245 5.86 -4.83 -6.12
CA VAL A 245 7.11 -5.12 -6.82
C VAL A 245 8.25 -5.24 -5.82
N ALA A 246 8.39 -4.39 -4.81
CA ALA A 246 9.43 -4.56 -3.79
C ALA A 246 9.27 -5.89 -3.01
N VAL A 247 8.01 -6.27 -2.72
CA VAL A 247 7.68 -7.55 -2.12
C VAL A 247 8.00 -8.72 -3.07
N ILE A 248 7.51 -8.66 -4.30
CA ILE A 248 7.64 -9.70 -5.33
C ILE A 248 9.11 -9.86 -5.72
N ALA A 249 9.86 -8.76 -5.82
CA ALA A 249 11.27 -8.73 -6.17
C ALA A 249 12.16 -9.44 -5.16
N ASN A 250 11.62 -9.86 -4.01
CA ASN A 250 12.32 -10.72 -3.08
C ASN A 250 12.60 -12.10 -3.75
N PRO A 251 13.87 -12.43 -4.05
CA PRO A 251 14.23 -13.66 -4.75
C PRO A 251 13.78 -14.92 -4.01
N LEU A 252 13.52 -14.83 -2.70
CA LEU A 252 13.08 -15.95 -1.87
C LEU A 252 11.73 -16.56 -2.31
N PHE A 253 10.90 -15.83 -3.07
CA PHE A 253 9.67 -16.39 -3.63
C PHE A 253 9.93 -17.26 -4.87
N PHE A 254 10.95 -16.93 -5.67
CA PHE A 254 11.22 -17.57 -6.95
C PHE A 254 12.30 -18.65 -6.86
N ILE A 255 13.34 -18.44 -6.05
CA ILE A 255 14.50 -19.34 -5.93
C ILE A 255 14.07 -20.77 -5.58
N PRO A 256 13.19 -21.02 -4.59
CA PRO A 256 12.83 -22.40 -4.23
C PRO A 256 12.06 -23.10 -5.35
N VAL A 257 11.22 -22.38 -6.07
CA VAL A 257 10.47 -22.92 -7.23
C VAL A 257 11.42 -23.26 -8.37
N LEU A 258 12.37 -22.39 -8.67
CA LEU A 258 13.36 -22.57 -9.73
C LEU A 258 14.34 -23.73 -9.43
N LEU A 259 14.74 -23.90 -8.18
CA LEU A 259 15.73 -24.90 -7.79
C LEU A 259 15.13 -26.29 -7.53
N LEU A 260 13.94 -26.37 -6.92
CA LEU A 260 13.41 -27.63 -6.42
C LEU A 260 12.30 -28.21 -7.31
N GLY A 261 11.60 -27.38 -8.08
CA GLY A 261 10.45 -27.80 -8.88
C GLY A 261 9.27 -28.33 -8.03
N GLY A 262 8.09 -28.47 -8.65
CA GLY A 262 6.94 -29.17 -8.06
C GLY A 262 5.69 -28.31 -7.76
N GLY A 263 4.52 -28.85 -8.12
CA GLY A 263 3.22 -28.18 -8.00
C GLY A 263 2.80 -27.81 -6.57
N GLY A 264 3.16 -28.64 -5.57
CA GLY A 264 2.88 -28.36 -4.15
C GLY A 264 3.66 -27.16 -3.61
N LEU A 265 4.95 -27.06 -3.98
CA LEU A 265 5.82 -25.94 -3.60
C LEU A 265 5.35 -24.63 -4.25
N LEU A 266 4.95 -24.69 -5.53
CA LEU A 266 4.35 -23.58 -6.25
C LEU A 266 3.11 -23.03 -5.55
N LYS A 267 2.17 -23.89 -5.12
CA LYS A 267 0.95 -23.47 -4.41
C LYS A 267 1.28 -22.79 -3.08
N TRP A 268 2.21 -23.36 -2.31
CA TRP A 268 2.63 -22.78 -1.03
C TRP A 268 3.33 -21.44 -1.20
N GLN A 269 4.25 -21.33 -2.16
CA GLN A 269 4.94 -20.07 -2.44
C GLN A 269 3.99 -19.01 -3.00
N ASN A 270 3.01 -19.38 -3.84
CA ASN A 270 1.95 -18.47 -4.28
C ASN A 270 1.18 -17.91 -3.08
N GLY A 271 0.81 -18.75 -2.11
CA GLY A 271 0.15 -18.31 -0.89
C GLY A 271 1.01 -17.36 -0.07
N LYS A 272 2.32 -17.61 0.05
CA LYS A 272 3.26 -16.71 0.73
C LYS A 272 3.39 -15.35 0.03
N MET A 273 3.52 -15.36 -1.30
CA MET A 273 3.60 -14.15 -2.11
C MET A 273 2.32 -13.31 -1.98
N LYS A 274 1.15 -13.93 -2.14
CA LYS A 274 -0.14 -13.25 -1.94
C LYS A 274 -0.29 -12.68 -0.52
N LYS A 275 0.16 -13.40 0.51
CA LYS A 275 0.20 -12.90 1.92
C LYS A 275 1.14 -11.72 2.13
N ALA A 276 2.17 -11.59 1.32
CA ALA A 276 3.07 -10.44 1.36
C ALA A 276 2.50 -9.24 0.58
N ILE A 277 1.67 -9.49 -0.44
CA ILE A 277 0.93 -8.47 -1.20
C ILE A 277 -0.29 -7.94 -0.43
N ALA A 278 -1.00 -8.79 0.32
CA ALA A 278 -2.26 -8.42 0.96
C ALA A 278 -2.20 -7.19 1.89
N PRO A 279 -1.14 -6.96 2.68
CA PRO A 279 -0.97 -5.72 3.44
C PRO A 279 -0.86 -4.45 2.58
N VAL A 280 -0.26 -4.57 1.38
CA VAL A 280 -0.21 -3.46 0.41
C VAL A 280 -1.61 -3.15 -0.08
N VAL A 281 -2.38 -4.18 -0.45
CA VAL A 281 -3.78 -4.03 -0.87
C VAL A 281 -4.61 -3.40 0.24
N LEU A 282 -4.42 -3.80 1.51
CA LEU A 282 -5.11 -3.18 2.65
C LEU A 282 -4.79 -1.70 2.78
N MET A 283 -3.51 -1.34 2.73
CA MET A 283 -3.10 0.08 2.73
C MET A 283 -3.74 0.84 1.56
N GLN A 284 -3.87 0.22 0.39
CA GLN A 284 -4.43 0.86 -0.80
C GLN A 284 -5.94 1.04 -0.73
N ILE A 285 -6.67 0.08 -0.14
CA ILE A 285 -8.07 0.27 0.22
C ILE A 285 -8.22 1.54 1.07
N MET A 286 -7.33 1.74 2.05
CA MET A 286 -7.37 2.89 2.95
C MET A 286 -6.97 4.22 2.28
N LEU A 287 -6.03 4.19 1.33
CA LEU A 287 -5.49 5.39 0.70
C LEU A 287 -6.26 5.84 -0.54
N ALA A 288 -6.83 4.90 -1.30
CA ALA A 288 -7.55 5.17 -2.54
C ALA A 288 -9.05 5.41 -2.33
N SER A 289 -9.48 5.59 -1.07
CA SER A 289 -10.84 5.97 -0.71
C SER A 289 -11.12 7.42 -1.10
N ASP A 290 -12.13 7.65 -1.93
CA ASP A 290 -12.60 9.00 -2.24
C ASP A 290 -13.39 9.57 -1.05
N GLN A 291 -12.78 10.52 -0.34
CA GLN A 291 -13.36 11.14 0.85
C GLN A 291 -14.60 12.00 0.54
N ASN A 292 -14.86 12.31 -0.73
CA ASN A 292 -16.04 13.07 -1.15
C ASN A 292 -17.25 12.16 -1.46
N GLN A 293 -17.07 10.84 -1.46
CA GLN A 293 -18.13 9.88 -1.72
C GLN A 293 -18.67 9.27 -0.43
N ASN A 294 -19.98 9.00 -0.41
CA ASN A 294 -20.62 8.28 0.69
C ASN A 294 -20.63 6.78 0.37
N ALA A 295 -20.37 5.95 1.38
CA ALA A 295 -20.35 4.51 1.23
C ALA A 295 -21.73 3.94 0.83
N GLU A 296 -21.85 3.43 -0.39
CA GLU A 296 -23.08 2.82 -0.92
C GLU A 296 -23.18 1.32 -0.55
N TRP A 297 -23.59 1.07 0.70
CA TRP A 297 -23.68 -0.28 1.27
C TRP A 297 -24.56 -1.27 0.50
N LYS A 298 -25.54 -0.78 -0.28
CA LYS A 298 -26.43 -1.65 -1.08
C LYS A 298 -25.65 -2.54 -2.06
N GLU A 299 -24.48 -2.10 -2.52
CA GLU A 299 -23.63 -2.88 -3.42
C GLU A 299 -22.99 -4.11 -2.78
N LEU A 300 -22.86 -4.15 -1.45
CA LEU A 300 -22.27 -5.28 -0.70
C LEU A 300 -23.34 -6.17 -0.03
N LEU A 301 -24.51 -5.60 0.31
CA LEU A 301 -25.45 -6.23 1.26
C LEU A 301 -26.54 -7.11 0.62
N TYR A 302 -26.59 -7.24 -0.70
CA TYR A 302 -27.65 -7.98 -1.38
C TYR A 302 -27.10 -8.92 -2.46
N GLU A 303 -26.87 -10.18 -2.05
CA GLU A 303 -26.92 -11.45 -2.82
C GLU A 303 -26.86 -12.64 -1.86
#